data_AF-A0A964T8I5-F1
#
_entry.id   AF-A0A964T8I5-F1
#
_cell.length_a   1.000
_cell.length_b   1.000
_cell.length_c   1.000
_cell.angle_alpha   90.00
_cell.angle_beta   90.00
_cell.angle_gamma   90.00
#
_symmetry.space_group_name_H-M   'P 1'
#
loop_
_entity.id
_entity.type
_entity.pdbx_description
1 polymer ?
#
loop_
_entity_poly.entity_id
_entity_poly.type
_entity_poly.pdbx_seq_one_letter_code
_entity_poly.pdbx_strand_id
1 'polypeptide(L)'
;MRYAWLFEALPGPQPCGPDLDETGDDEYLSYVLTAEDRLPARFYDRDTGAPFDRSNIDLKAEVAAISALLERSRDLRLLTLEARFHALAGQVAGFSECLQAIAGLVERHWLDVHPQPMDGTHTARQNLLAALDDRTGIILPLHYAPLVQDRRLGSLALRQYAVALGTSPPREEERVLDPGAVREAFAQPENREAAAAVHAEIAAARDALKRIRGKFVEEAGYESAPSFQGLEEALGQIAELTGGGTPAATAAAPGDAQPTGAEADASSGAVATAGAQPAIASP
;
A
#
# COMPACT_ATOMS: atom_id res chain seq x y z
N MET A 1 -8.23 17.30 8.30
CA MET A 1 -8.44 16.09 7.49
C MET A 1 -9.76 16.23 6.74
N ARG A 2 -9.75 16.02 5.42
CA ARG A 2 -10.93 16.07 4.54
C ARG A 2 -12.14 15.26 5.04
N TYR A 3 -11.90 14.13 5.70
CA TYR A 3 -12.92 13.17 6.10
C TYR A 3 -13.29 13.17 7.59
N ALA A 4 -13.00 14.24 8.32
CA ALA A 4 -13.34 14.32 9.75
C ALA A 4 -14.86 14.13 10.02
N TRP A 5 -15.71 14.55 9.08
CA TRP A 5 -17.17 14.41 9.14
C TRP A 5 -17.66 12.97 9.09
N LEU A 6 -16.86 12.01 8.58
CA LEU A 6 -17.23 10.59 8.56
C LEU A 6 -17.34 10.00 9.97
N PHE A 7 -16.68 10.60 10.95
CA PHE A 7 -16.63 10.10 12.31
C PHE A 7 -17.90 10.41 13.11
N GLU A 8 -18.71 11.34 12.63
CA GLU A 8 -20.03 11.63 13.20
C GLU A 8 -21.04 10.56 12.76
N ALA A 9 -21.81 10.06 13.72
CA ALA A 9 -22.87 9.11 13.46
C ALA A 9 -23.94 9.73 12.55
N LEU A 10 -24.42 8.96 11.59
CA LEU A 10 -25.53 9.35 10.74
C LEU A 10 -26.85 9.37 11.54
N PRO A 11 -27.82 10.24 11.17
CA PRO A 11 -29.13 10.27 11.82
C PRO A 11 -29.86 8.93 11.69
N GLY A 12 -30.49 8.48 12.78
CA GLY A 12 -31.33 7.29 12.81
C GLY A 12 -30.75 6.14 13.64
N PRO A 13 -31.28 4.92 13.48
CA PRO A 13 -30.90 3.77 14.31
C PRO A 13 -29.58 3.12 13.90
N GLN A 14 -29.04 3.43 12.72
CA GLN A 14 -27.80 2.87 12.19
C GLN A 14 -26.73 3.97 12.12
N PRO A 15 -25.74 4.01 13.03
CA PRO A 15 -24.79 5.12 13.12
C PRO A 15 -23.88 5.23 11.89
N CYS A 16 -23.72 4.15 11.13
CA CYS A 16 -22.99 4.12 9.86
C CYS A 16 -23.89 4.17 8.61
N GLY A 17 -25.20 4.36 8.77
CA GLY A 17 -26.16 4.29 7.66
C GLY A 17 -26.35 2.87 7.10
N PRO A 18 -27.18 2.69 6.07
CA PRO A 18 -27.40 1.39 5.44
C PRO A 18 -26.16 0.88 4.72
N ASP A 19 -26.04 -0.45 4.63
CA ASP A 19 -25.11 -1.08 3.70
C ASP A 19 -25.70 -0.93 2.28
N LEU A 20 -25.09 -0.09 1.45
CA LEU A 20 -25.58 0.20 0.09
C LEU A 20 -25.43 -1.00 -0.86
N ASP A 21 -24.48 -1.89 -0.59
CA ASP A 21 -24.29 -3.14 -1.34
C ASP A 21 -25.41 -4.13 -1.01
N GLU A 22 -25.65 -4.38 0.28
CA GLU A 22 -26.68 -5.33 0.71
C GLU A 22 -28.11 -4.87 0.39
N THR A 23 -28.36 -3.56 0.45
CA THR A 23 -29.66 -2.99 0.10
C THR A 23 -29.90 -2.94 -1.40
N GLY A 24 -28.87 -3.21 -2.22
CA GLY A 24 -28.95 -3.15 -3.67
C GLY A 24 -29.17 -1.73 -4.20
N ASP A 25 -28.51 -0.74 -3.62
CA ASP A 25 -28.61 0.66 -4.04
C ASP A 25 -28.07 0.85 -5.47
N ASP A 26 -28.91 1.37 -6.37
CA ASP A 26 -28.60 1.49 -7.79
C ASP A 26 -27.36 2.37 -8.06
N GLU A 27 -27.19 3.48 -7.32
CA GLU A 27 -26.05 4.39 -7.49
C GLU A 27 -24.75 3.71 -7.05
N TYR A 28 -24.78 3.05 -5.88
CA TYR A 28 -23.64 2.30 -5.37
C TYR A 28 -23.24 1.15 -6.31
N LEU A 29 -24.20 0.30 -6.69
CA LEU A 29 -23.94 -0.85 -7.55
C LEU A 29 -23.40 -0.41 -8.92
N SER A 30 -24.02 0.60 -9.53
CA SER A 30 -23.54 1.15 -10.81
C SER A 30 -22.11 1.68 -10.69
N TYR A 31 -21.78 2.35 -9.58
CA TYR A 31 -20.44 2.90 -9.37
C TYR A 31 -19.39 1.82 -9.14
N VAL A 32 -19.63 0.91 -8.20
CA VAL A 32 -18.67 -0.13 -7.78
C VAL A 32 -18.45 -1.18 -8.86
N LEU A 33 -19.49 -1.64 -9.55
CA LEU A 33 -19.36 -2.65 -10.61
C LEU A 33 -18.52 -2.15 -11.79
N THR A 34 -18.55 -0.85 -12.07
CA THR A 34 -17.80 -0.25 -13.18
C THR A 34 -16.45 0.33 -12.75
N ALA A 35 -16.13 0.32 -11.45
CA ALA A 35 -14.89 0.88 -10.94
C ALA A 35 -13.67 0.13 -11.47
N GLU A 36 -13.74 -1.20 -11.58
CA GLU A 36 -12.67 -2.04 -12.13
C GLU A 36 -12.32 -1.68 -13.59
N ASP A 37 -13.29 -1.20 -14.39
CA ASP A 37 -13.02 -0.76 -15.76
C ASP A 37 -12.14 0.51 -15.83
N ARG A 38 -12.12 1.28 -14.74
CA ARG A 38 -11.32 2.50 -14.58
C ARG A 38 -9.99 2.24 -13.85
N LEU A 39 -9.79 1.01 -13.37
CA LEU A 39 -8.56 0.59 -12.71
C LEU A 39 -7.68 -0.21 -13.69
N PRO A 40 -6.36 0.00 -13.69
CA PRO A 40 -5.49 -0.75 -14.58
C PRO A 40 -5.28 -2.18 -14.06
N ALA A 41 -5.60 -3.17 -14.89
CA ALA A 41 -5.30 -4.59 -14.60
C ALA A 41 -3.79 -4.88 -14.49
N ARG A 42 -2.94 -3.98 -15.01
CA ARG A 42 -1.48 -4.04 -14.93
C ARG A 42 -0.91 -2.63 -14.84
N PHE A 43 0.16 -2.46 -14.08
CA PHE A 43 0.80 -1.15 -13.98
C PHE A 43 1.68 -0.82 -15.19
N TYR A 44 2.23 -1.82 -15.88
CA TYR A 44 3.05 -1.62 -17.07
C TYR A 44 2.32 -2.13 -18.31
N ASP A 45 2.32 -1.32 -19.36
CA ASP A 45 1.83 -1.73 -20.66
C ASP A 45 2.65 -2.93 -21.21
N ARG A 46 1.98 -3.85 -21.89
CA ARG A 46 2.60 -5.10 -22.35
C ARG A 46 3.60 -4.87 -23.48
N ASP A 47 3.24 -3.98 -24.38
CA ASP A 47 3.89 -3.87 -25.68
C ASP A 47 4.98 -2.80 -25.64
N THR A 48 4.72 -1.71 -24.93
CA THR A 48 5.65 -0.57 -24.77
C THR A 48 6.47 -0.65 -23.49
N GLY A 49 6.03 -1.41 -22.47
CA GLY A 49 6.68 -1.44 -21.15
C GLY A 49 6.55 -0.13 -20.36
N ALA A 50 5.79 0.84 -20.88
CA ALA A 50 5.54 2.13 -20.25
C ALA A 50 4.70 1.95 -18.97
N PRO A 51 4.96 2.74 -17.91
CA PRO A 51 4.10 2.74 -16.74
C PRO A 51 2.71 3.30 -17.07
N PHE A 52 1.74 2.97 -16.22
CA PHE A 52 0.38 3.49 -16.29
C PHE A 52 0.37 5.02 -16.40
N ASP A 53 -0.37 5.54 -17.37
CA ASP A 53 -0.59 6.97 -17.52
C ASP A 53 -1.65 7.44 -16.52
N ARG A 54 -1.18 8.08 -15.46
CA ARG A 54 -2.02 8.65 -14.40
C ARG A 54 -3.04 9.68 -14.89
N SER A 55 -2.83 10.29 -16.06
CA SER A 55 -3.78 11.27 -16.61
C SER A 55 -5.10 10.62 -17.05
N ASN A 56 -5.14 9.29 -17.14
CA ASN A 56 -6.35 8.52 -17.37
C ASN A 56 -7.29 8.48 -16.16
N ILE A 57 -6.85 8.92 -14.98
CA ILE A 57 -7.69 8.98 -13.78
C ILE A 57 -8.34 10.36 -13.67
N ASP A 58 -9.65 10.44 -13.86
CA ASP A 58 -10.44 11.61 -13.46
C ASP A 58 -10.68 11.59 -11.95
N LEU A 59 -9.63 11.87 -11.18
CA LEU A 59 -9.66 11.78 -9.72
C LEU A 59 -10.76 12.66 -9.11
N LYS A 60 -11.06 13.80 -9.72
CA LYS A 60 -12.09 14.70 -9.21
C LYS A 60 -13.48 14.06 -9.32
N ALA A 61 -13.77 13.42 -10.45
CA ALA A 61 -15.02 12.69 -10.62
C ALA A 61 -15.12 11.50 -9.64
N GLU A 62 -14.05 10.73 -9.48
CA GLU A 62 -14.03 9.58 -8.54
C GLU A 62 -14.27 10.02 -7.09
N VAL A 63 -13.55 11.04 -6.62
CA VAL A 63 -13.73 11.57 -5.26
C VAL A 63 -15.13 12.12 -5.06
N ALA A 64 -15.71 12.81 -6.05
CA ALA A 64 -17.06 13.36 -5.94
C ALA A 64 -18.12 12.24 -5.85
N ALA A 65 -18.01 11.21 -6.69
CA ALA A 65 -18.92 10.08 -6.68
C ALA A 65 -18.84 9.30 -5.35
N ILE A 66 -17.62 8.99 -4.90
CA ILE A 66 -17.38 8.29 -3.64
C ILE A 66 -17.87 9.11 -2.44
N SER A 67 -17.59 10.41 -2.41
CA SER A 67 -18.02 11.29 -1.31
C SER A 67 -19.55 11.35 -1.20
N ALA A 68 -20.27 11.40 -2.33
CA ALA A 68 -21.74 11.42 -2.33
C ALA A 68 -22.33 10.13 -1.74
N LEU A 69 -21.73 8.96 -2.03
CA LEU A 69 -22.13 7.70 -1.42
C LEU A 69 -21.78 7.66 0.08
N LEU A 70 -20.62 8.18 0.45
CA LEU A 70 -20.15 8.24 1.85
C LEU A 70 -21.01 9.14 2.75
N GLU A 71 -21.73 10.11 2.19
CA GLU A 71 -22.73 10.92 2.92
C GLU A 71 -23.87 10.06 3.49
N ARG A 72 -24.17 8.93 2.83
CA ARG A 72 -25.29 8.05 3.15
C ARG A 72 -24.84 6.77 3.86
N SER A 73 -23.60 6.35 3.67
CA SER A 73 -23.07 5.09 4.20
C SER A 73 -21.60 5.19 4.58
N ARG A 74 -21.24 4.86 5.83
CA ARG A 74 -19.83 4.79 6.26
C ARG A 74 -19.26 3.44 5.84
N ASP A 75 -18.61 3.44 4.69
CA ASP A 75 -18.20 2.21 4.01
C ASP A 75 -16.70 2.20 3.69
N LEU A 76 -16.00 1.19 4.20
CA LEU A 76 -14.57 0.98 3.97
C LEU A 76 -14.28 0.57 2.52
N ARG A 77 -15.24 -0.01 1.80
CA ARG A 77 -15.08 -0.41 0.39
C ARG A 77 -14.84 0.82 -0.47
N LEU A 78 -15.63 1.85 -0.26
CA LEU A 78 -15.52 3.14 -0.96
C LEU A 78 -14.20 3.85 -0.64
N LEU A 79 -13.78 3.91 0.62
CA LEU A 79 -12.51 4.53 1.00
C LEU A 79 -11.29 3.76 0.49
N THR A 80 -11.36 2.43 0.43
CA THR A 80 -10.29 1.59 -0.13
C THR A 80 -10.16 1.83 -1.64
N LEU A 81 -11.29 1.94 -2.34
CA LEU A 81 -11.33 2.28 -3.76
C LEU A 81 -10.79 3.70 -4.02
N GLU A 82 -11.18 4.68 -3.20
CA GLU A 82 -10.65 6.04 -3.31
C GLU A 82 -9.15 6.10 -3.07
N ALA A 83 -8.65 5.37 -2.07
CA ALA A 83 -7.21 5.26 -1.82
C ALA A 83 -6.47 4.75 -3.07
N ARG A 84 -7.01 3.74 -3.75
CA ARG A 84 -6.46 3.22 -5.00
C ARG A 84 -6.44 4.29 -6.10
N PHE A 85 -7.51 5.06 -6.27
CA PHE A 85 -7.52 6.17 -7.23
C PHE A 85 -6.51 7.27 -6.92
N HIS A 86 -6.35 7.65 -5.65
CA HIS A 86 -5.31 8.60 -5.24
C HIS A 86 -3.90 8.08 -5.52
N ALA A 87 -3.63 6.80 -5.24
CA ALA A 87 -2.35 6.18 -5.53
C ALA A 87 -2.05 6.21 -7.04
N LEU A 88 -3.02 5.79 -7.87
CA LEU A 88 -2.93 5.82 -9.35
C LEU A 88 -2.73 7.23 -9.91
N ALA A 89 -3.41 8.22 -9.34
CA ALA A 89 -3.25 9.63 -9.71
C ALA A 89 -1.96 10.28 -9.16
N GLY A 90 -1.18 9.56 -8.34
CA GLY A 90 0.02 10.05 -7.68
C GLY A 90 -0.25 11.11 -6.60
N GLN A 91 -1.44 11.13 -6.00
CA GLN A 91 -1.86 12.07 -4.96
C GLN A 91 -1.63 11.51 -3.56
N VAL A 92 -0.41 11.69 -3.03
CA VAL A 92 0.00 11.14 -1.72
C VAL A 92 -0.87 11.65 -0.57
N ALA A 93 -1.20 12.94 -0.55
CA ALA A 93 -2.02 13.52 0.52
C ALA A 93 -3.42 12.89 0.55
N GLY A 94 -4.09 12.78 -0.60
CA GLY A 94 -5.41 12.17 -0.67
C GLY A 94 -5.39 10.68 -0.30
N PHE A 95 -4.35 9.94 -0.69
CA PHE A 95 -4.13 8.56 -0.26
C PHE A 95 -3.99 8.44 1.26
N SER A 96 -3.14 9.28 1.86
CA SER A 96 -2.95 9.38 3.31
C SER A 96 -4.26 9.69 4.03
N GLU A 97 -5.06 10.64 3.54
CA GLU A 97 -6.34 10.98 4.12
C GLU A 97 -7.35 9.82 4.08
N CYS A 98 -7.35 9.01 3.03
CA CYS A 98 -8.20 7.82 2.95
C CYS A 98 -7.83 6.80 4.04
N LEU A 99 -6.53 6.53 4.23
CA LEU A 99 -6.08 5.62 5.29
C LEU A 99 -6.43 6.15 6.68
N GLN A 100 -6.28 7.45 6.91
CA GLN A 100 -6.66 8.09 8.17
C GLN A 100 -8.16 7.99 8.43
N ALA A 101 -8.99 8.13 7.39
CA ALA A 101 -10.44 7.94 7.45
C ALA A 101 -10.82 6.49 7.77
N ILE A 102 -10.21 5.52 7.08
CA ILE A 102 -10.40 4.08 7.36
C ILE A 102 -10.07 3.78 8.81
N ALA A 103 -8.92 4.23 9.30
CA ALA A 103 -8.51 4.04 10.69
C ALA A 103 -9.51 4.65 11.67
N GLY A 104 -9.94 5.89 11.44
CA GLY A 104 -10.89 6.55 12.32
C GLY A 104 -12.29 5.90 12.34
N LEU A 105 -12.77 5.38 11.21
CA LEU A 105 -14.03 4.63 11.15
C LEU A 105 -13.92 3.29 11.88
N VAL A 106 -12.85 2.54 11.62
CA VAL A 106 -12.56 1.27 12.29
C VAL A 106 -12.47 1.43 13.82
N GLU A 107 -11.83 2.50 14.29
CA GLU A 107 -11.68 2.78 15.73
C GLU A 107 -13.00 3.20 16.40
N ARG A 108 -13.82 4.01 15.72
CA ARG A 108 -15.01 4.64 16.32
C ARG A 108 -16.30 3.85 16.11
N HIS A 109 -16.39 3.11 15.02
CA HIS A 109 -17.61 2.46 14.55
C HIS A 109 -17.34 0.98 14.22
N TRP A 110 -16.50 0.31 15.00
CA TRP A 110 -16.03 -1.06 14.72
C TRP A 110 -17.16 -2.04 14.38
N LEU A 111 -18.28 -2.01 15.11
CA LEU A 111 -19.40 -2.94 14.88
C LEU A 111 -20.27 -2.53 13.71
N ASP A 112 -20.40 -1.22 13.45
CA ASP A 112 -21.41 -0.68 12.54
C ASP A 112 -20.86 -0.33 11.14
N VAL A 113 -19.55 -0.10 11.00
CA VAL A 113 -18.92 0.30 9.74
C VAL A 113 -18.98 -0.83 8.71
N HIS A 114 -19.32 -0.47 7.47
CA HIS A 114 -19.46 -1.43 6.38
C HIS A 114 -18.10 -1.83 5.77
N PRO A 115 -17.91 -3.10 5.40
CA PRO A 115 -18.83 -4.22 5.61
C PRO A 115 -18.92 -4.58 7.10
N GLN A 116 -20.15 -4.82 7.55
CA GLN A 116 -20.44 -5.27 8.90
C GLN A 116 -20.01 -6.73 9.11
N PRO A 117 -19.87 -7.19 10.37
CA PRO A 117 -19.46 -8.55 10.66
C PRO A 117 -20.55 -9.54 10.22
N MET A 118 -20.16 -10.57 9.47
CA MET A 118 -21.05 -11.66 9.04
C MET A 118 -20.77 -12.89 9.90
N ASP A 119 -21.81 -13.50 10.48
CA ASP A 119 -21.71 -14.64 11.39
C ASP A 119 -20.71 -14.43 12.56
N GLY A 120 -20.61 -13.18 13.04
CA GLY A 120 -19.68 -12.80 14.11
C GLY A 120 -18.21 -12.71 13.69
N THR A 121 -17.92 -12.77 12.38
CA THR A 121 -16.56 -12.69 11.84
C THR A 121 -16.34 -11.40 11.04
N HIS A 122 -15.10 -10.90 11.06
CA HIS A 122 -14.70 -9.71 10.32
C HIS A 122 -13.90 -10.03 9.04
N THR A 123 -14.02 -11.26 8.53
CA THR A 123 -13.21 -11.75 7.39
C THR A 123 -13.38 -10.91 6.13
N ALA A 124 -14.61 -10.48 5.80
CA ALA A 124 -14.85 -9.60 4.67
C ALA A 124 -14.08 -8.27 4.80
N ARG A 125 -14.08 -7.69 6.01
CA ARG A 125 -13.34 -6.46 6.33
C ARG A 125 -11.83 -6.68 6.28
N GLN A 126 -11.34 -7.79 6.82
CA GLN A 126 -9.93 -8.16 6.77
C GLN A 126 -9.44 -8.26 5.32
N ASN A 127 -10.16 -9.01 4.47
CA ASN A 127 -9.80 -9.20 3.07
C ASN A 127 -9.82 -7.88 2.29
N LEU A 128 -10.85 -7.07 2.52
CA LEU A 128 -10.96 -5.74 1.91
C LEU A 128 -9.75 -4.87 2.23
N LEU A 129 -9.40 -4.76 3.52
CA LEU A 129 -8.29 -3.90 3.93
C LEU A 129 -6.94 -4.48 3.52
N ALA A 130 -6.77 -5.81 3.54
CA ALA A 130 -5.55 -6.47 3.04
C ALA A 130 -5.26 -6.13 1.57
N ALA A 131 -6.30 -5.80 0.77
CA ALA A 131 -6.13 -5.33 -0.61
C ALA A 131 -5.45 -3.95 -0.73
N LEU A 132 -5.22 -3.23 0.38
CA LEU A 132 -4.37 -2.04 0.41
C LEU A 132 -2.89 -2.38 0.15
N ASP A 133 -2.48 -3.64 0.35
CA ASP A 133 -1.14 -4.15 0.03
C ASP A 133 -1.00 -4.56 -1.45
N ASP A 134 -1.93 -4.13 -2.32
CA ASP A 134 -1.91 -4.45 -3.73
C ASP A 134 -0.73 -3.76 -4.45
N ARG A 135 0.10 -4.60 -5.06
CA ARG A 135 1.29 -4.16 -5.78
C ARG A 135 0.95 -3.31 -7.00
N THR A 136 -0.08 -3.68 -7.75
CA THR A 136 -0.38 -3.07 -9.06
C THR A 136 -1.13 -1.76 -8.93
N GLY A 137 -2.17 -1.72 -8.09
CA GLY A 137 -3.07 -0.58 -7.94
C GLY A 137 -2.64 0.43 -6.89
N ILE A 138 -1.71 0.07 -5.99
CA ILE A 138 -1.27 0.98 -4.90
C ILE A 138 0.25 1.13 -4.85
N ILE A 139 0.99 0.05 -4.60
CA ILE A 139 2.42 0.16 -4.28
C ILE A 139 3.22 0.70 -5.48
N LEU A 140 3.08 0.10 -6.67
CA LEU A 140 3.77 0.60 -7.86
C LEU A 140 3.38 2.04 -8.20
N PRO A 141 2.10 2.44 -8.21
CA PRO A 141 1.72 3.84 -8.36
C PRO A 141 2.39 4.80 -7.37
N LEU A 142 2.47 4.44 -6.08
CA LEU A 142 3.17 5.25 -5.07
C LEU A 142 4.67 5.39 -5.36
N HIS A 143 5.32 4.37 -5.95
CA HIS A 143 6.71 4.50 -6.40
C HIS A 143 6.89 5.58 -7.48
N TYR A 144 5.87 5.83 -8.31
CA TYR A 144 5.89 6.81 -9.39
C TYR A 144 5.22 8.14 -9.04
N ALA A 145 4.61 8.24 -7.85
CA ALA A 145 3.97 9.46 -7.37
C ALA A 145 5.01 10.59 -7.23
N PRO A 146 4.79 11.77 -7.85
CA PRO A 146 5.67 12.91 -7.66
C PRO A 146 5.70 13.32 -6.20
N LEU A 147 6.90 13.43 -5.65
CA LEU A 147 7.10 13.86 -4.27
C LEU A 147 7.54 15.33 -4.22
N VAL A 148 8.45 15.73 -5.11
CA VAL A 148 8.88 17.12 -5.28
C VAL A 148 9.14 17.44 -6.76
N GLN A 149 9.06 18.72 -7.12
CA GLN A 149 9.39 19.22 -8.44
C GLN A 149 10.67 20.03 -8.37
N ASP A 150 11.80 19.40 -8.68
CA ASP A 150 13.10 20.07 -8.69
C ASP A 150 13.34 20.81 -10.00
N ARG A 151 13.91 22.01 -9.93
CA ARG A 151 14.14 22.86 -11.12
C ARG A 151 15.13 22.24 -12.11
N ARG A 152 16.12 21.47 -11.64
CA ARG A 152 17.21 20.90 -12.45
C ARG A 152 16.95 19.44 -12.80
N LEU A 153 16.40 18.68 -11.87
CA LEU A 153 16.19 17.23 -12.00
C LEU A 153 14.77 16.88 -12.47
N GLY A 154 13.84 17.84 -12.45
CA GLY A 154 12.45 17.62 -12.82
C GLY A 154 11.63 17.00 -11.69
N SER A 155 10.56 16.30 -12.05
CA SER A 155 9.70 15.59 -11.09
C SER A 155 10.46 14.43 -10.47
N LEU A 156 10.62 14.44 -9.15
CA LEU A 156 11.29 13.38 -8.40
C LEU A 156 10.26 12.51 -7.67
N ALA A 157 10.37 11.20 -7.86
CA ALA A 157 9.64 10.17 -7.14
C ALA A 157 10.60 9.11 -6.58
N LEU A 158 10.07 8.19 -5.78
CA LEU A 158 10.83 7.04 -5.27
C LEU A 158 11.45 6.21 -6.41
N ARG A 159 10.77 6.10 -7.57
CA ARG A 159 11.27 5.42 -8.77
C ARG A 159 12.61 5.99 -9.23
N GLN A 160 12.74 7.31 -9.38
CA GLN A 160 14.00 7.93 -9.83
C GLN A 160 15.13 7.65 -8.85
N TYR A 161 14.82 7.65 -7.55
CA TYR A 161 15.80 7.36 -6.52
C TYR A 161 16.22 5.87 -6.52
N ALA A 162 15.28 4.94 -6.70
CA ALA A 162 15.59 3.51 -6.82
C ALA A 162 16.47 3.20 -8.05
N VAL A 163 16.21 3.86 -9.18
CA VAL A 163 17.07 3.77 -10.37
C VAL A 163 18.46 4.36 -10.10
N ALA A 164 18.53 5.52 -9.44
CA ALA A 164 19.81 6.12 -9.06
C ALA A 164 20.64 5.19 -8.16
N LEU A 165 20.01 4.51 -7.19
CA LEU A 165 20.66 3.55 -6.30
C LEU A 165 21.03 2.22 -6.98
N GLY A 166 20.55 1.95 -8.20
CA GLY A 166 20.73 0.67 -8.87
C GLY A 166 19.90 -0.48 -8.29
N THR A 167 18.97 -0.21 -7.36
CA THR A 167 18.03 -1.21 -6.83
C THR A 167 16.88 -1.50 -7.79
N SER A 168 16.77 -0.70 -8.86
CA SER A 168 15.88 -0.92 -9.98
C SER A 168 16.59 -0.64 -11.30
N PRO A 169 16.42 -1.48 -12.34
CA PRO A 169 17.00 -1.20 -13.64
C PRO A 169 16.32 0.02 -14.28
N PRO A 170 17.06 0.90 -14.98
CA PRO A 170 16.48 1.98 -15.76
C PRO A 170 15.66 1.43 -16.94
N ARG A 171 14.59 2.13 -17.31
CA ARG A 171 13.87 1.93 -18.58
C ARG A 171 14.53 2.73 -19.71
N GLU A 172 14.22 2.39 -20.96
CA GLU A 172 14.89 2.96 -22.16
C GLU A 172 14.92 4.50 -22.20
N GLU A 173 13.88 5.17 -21.70
CA GLU A 173 13.78 6.63 -21.67
C GLU A 173 14.08 7.26 -20.30
N GLU A 174 14.41 6.46 -19.29
CA GLU A 174 14.70 6.98 -17.94
C GLU A 174 16.14 7.48 -17.82
N ARG A 175 16.28 8.73 -17.40
CA ARG A 175 17.59 9.27 -17.02
C ARG A 175 18.05 8.65 -15.70
N VAL A 176 19.24 8.06 -15.70
CA VAL A 176 19.92 7.65 -14.46
C VAL A 176 20.49 8.90 -13.78
N LEU A 177 19.98 9.20 -12.57
CA LEU A 177 20.43 10.31 -11.74
C LEU A 177 21.52 9.85 -10.76
N ASP A 178 22.27 10.80 -10.23
CA ASP A 178 23.16 10.54 -9.09
C ASP A 178 22.35 10.46 -7.78
N PRO A 179 22.53 9.44 -6.93
CA PRO A 179 21.80 9.31 -5.67
C PRO A 179 21.97 10.50 -4.72
N GLY A 180 23.18 11.06 -4.66
CA GLY A 180 23.50 12.22 -3.84
C GLY A 180 22.74 13.45 -4.31
N ALA A 181 22.71 13.68 -5.62
CA ALA A 181 21.96 14.77 -6.24
C ALA A 181 20.45 14.67 -6.00
N VAL A 182 19.88 13.46 -6.03
CA VAL A 182 18.46 13.26 -5.70
C VAL A 182 18.19 13.60 -4.23
N ARG A 183 18.97 13.08 -3.29
CA ARG A 183 18.80 13.41 -1.86
C ARG A 183 18.97 14.89 -1.58
N GLU A 184 19.99 15.51 -2.18
CA GLU A 184 20.25 16.93 -2.05
C GLU A 184 19.04 17.75 -2.53
N ALA A 185 18.42 17.36 -3.64
CA ALA A 185 17.23 18.04 -4.16
C ALA A 185 16.08 18.09 -3.15
N PHE A 186 15.82 17.02 -2.38
CA PHE A 186 14.80 17.05 -1.30
C PHE A 186 15.20 17.98 -0.13
N ALA A 187 16.50 18.17 0.11
CA ALA A 187 17.02 19.02 1.18
C ALA A 187 17.16 20.51 0.78
N GLN A 188 17.14 20.83 -0.52
CA GLN A 188 17.27 22.19 -1.04
C GLN A 188 16.15 23.11 -0.49
N PRO A 189 16.44 24.39 -0.18
CA PRO A 189 15.44 25.31 0.36
C PRO A 189 14.16 25.42 -0.47
N GLU A 190 14.27 25.34 -1.80
CA GLU A 190 13.14 25.44 -2.73
C GLU A 190 12.18 24.25 -2.70
N ASN A 191 12.66 23.05 -2.33
CA ASN A 191 11.85 21.82 -2.28
C ASN A 191 11.52 21.38 -0.85
N ARG A 192 12.20 21.93 0.15
CA ARG A 192 12.12 21.47 1.55
C ARG A 192 10.72 21.48 2.12
N GLU A 193 9.92 22.51 1.82
CA GLU A 193 8.54 22.61 2.30
C GLU A 193 7.66 21.51 1.70
N ALA A 194 7.75 21.28 0.38
CA ALA A 194 7.05 20.19 -0.29
C ALA A 194 7.49 18.82 0.24
N ALA A 195 8.80 18.61 0.42
CA ALA A 195 9.33 17.38 0.99
C ALA A 195 8.81 17.14 2.42
N ALA A 196 8.79 18.18 3.27
CA ALA A 196 8.26 18.08 4.63
C ALA A 196 6.75 17.80 4.66
N ALA A 197 5.98 18.39 3.74
CA ALA A 197 4.55 18.10 3.60
C ALA A 197 4.32 16.63 3.23
N VAL A 198 5.03 16.12 2.21
CA VAL A 198 4.96 14.70 1.84
C VAL A 198 5.38 13.80 3.00
N HIS A 199 6.45 14.14 3.71
CA HIS A 199 6.91 13.38 4.87
C HIS A 199 5.82 13.29 5.95
N ALA A 200 5.14 14.38 6.26
CA ALA A 200 4.05 14.42 7.22
C ALA A 200 2.86 13.54 6.78
N GLU A 201 2.49 13.58 5.50
CA GLU A 201 1.42 12.73 4.96
C GLU A 201 1.78 11.24 5.04
N ILE A 202 3.01 10.89 4.72
CA ILE A 202 3.49 9.51 4.80
C ILE A 202 3.55 9.03 6.26
N ALA A 203 3.97 9.88 7.20
CA ALA A 203 3.94 9.56 8.62
C ALA A 203 2.49 9.29 9.10
N ALA A 204 1.54 10.15 8.71
CA ALA A 204 0.13 10.00 9.05
C ALA A 204 -0.49 8.72 8.44
N ALA A 205 -0.15 8.39 7.19
CA ALA A 205 -0.54 7.15 6.54
C ALA A 205 -0.03 5.91 7.29
N ARG A 206 1.26 5.89 7.65
CA ARG A 206 1.85 4.77 8.41
C ARG A 206 1.23 4.62 9.79
N ASP A 207 0.94 5.71 10.48
CA ASP A 207 0.27 5.66 11.78
C ASP A 207 -1.18 5.21 11.65
N ALA A 208 -1.87 5.53 10.56
CA ALA A 208 -3.19 4.99 10.26
C ALA A 208 -3.17 3.46 10.06
N LEU A 209 -2.20 2.92 9.31
CA LEU A 209 -2.05 1.47 9.13
C LEU A 209 -1.83 0.75 10.47
N LYS A 210 -0.97 1.29 11.34
CA LYS A 210 -0.76 0.76 12.70
C LYS A 210 -2.04 0.77 13.53
N ARG A 211 -2.81 1.85 13.48
CA ARG A 211 -4.08 1.98 14.20
C ARG A 211 -5.12 0.97 13.71
N ILE A 212 -5.25 0.79 12.39
CA ILE A 212 -6.12 -0.23 11.79
C ILE A 212 -5.73 -1.61 12.33
N ARG A 213 -4.45 -2.00 12.22
CA ARG A 213 -3.99 -3.31 12.72
C ARG A 213 -4.23 -3.45 14.22
N GLY A 214 -3.89 -2.44 15.01
CA GLY A 214 -4.10 -2.42 16.45
C GLY A 214 -5.56 -2.70 16.82
N LYS A 215 -6.50 -2.08 16.10
CA LYS A 215 -7.93 -2.30 16.34
C LYS A 215 -8.38 -3.72 16.01
N PHE A 216 -7.89 -4.30 14.92
CA PHE A 216 -8.17 -5.71 14.61
C PHE A 216 -7.61 -6.66 15.68
N VAL A 217 -6.39 -6.40 16.17
CA VAL A 217 -5.77 -7.22 17.23
C VAL A 217 -6.60 -7.14 18.51
N GLU A 218 -7.05 -5.94 18.88
CA GLU A 218 -7.89 -5.69 20.06
C GLU A 218 -9.22 -6.46 19.99
N GLU A 219 -9.92 -6.37 18.86
CA GLU A 219 -11.32 -6.83 18.74
C GLU A 219 -11.46 -8.26 18.22
N ALA A 220 -10.54 -8.72 17.37
CA ALA A 220 -10.66 -9.97 16.62
C ALA A 220 -9.40 -10.87 16.70
N GLY A 221 -8.39 -10.46 17.48
CA GLY A 221 -7.15 -11.21 17.66
C GLY A 221 -6.13 -11.00 16.54
N TYR A 222 -4.88 -11.41 16.83
CA TYR A 222 -3.72 -11.13 15.97
C TYR A 222 -3.85 -11.69 14.55
N GLU A 223 -4.38 -12.91 14.39
CA GLU A 223 -4.52 -13.58 13.10
C GLU A 223 -5.55 -12.91 12.17
N SER A 224 -6.49 -12.16 12.74
CA SER A 224 -7.51 -11.42 11.99
C SER A 224 -6.99 -10.08 11.46
N ALA A 225 -5.83 -9.61 11.94
CA ALA A 225 -5.29 -8.32 11.52
C ALA A 225 -4.77 -8.39 10.07
N PRO A 226 -5.14 -7.44 9.20
CA PRO A 226 -4.62 -7.39 7.83
C PRO A 226 -3.10 -7.14 7.84
N SER A 227 -2.41 -7.72 6.86
CA SER A 227 -1.01 -7.45 6.58
C SER A 227 -0.89 -6.30 5.57
N PHE A 228 0.06 -5.40 5.80
CA PHE A 228 0.35 -4.25 4.94
C PHE A 228 1.85 -4.19 4.61
N GLN A 229 2.52 -5.34 4.54
CA GLN A 229 3.98 -5.39 4.52
C GLN A 229 4.57 -4.60 3.35
N GLY A 230 4.11 -4.83 2.12
CA GLY A 230 4.64 -4.15 0.95
C GLY A 230 4.36 -2.65 0.96
N LEU A 231 3.18 -2.26 1.44
CA LEU A 231 2.79 -0.86 1.59
C LEU A 231 3.60 -0.16 2.69
N GLU A 232 3.79 -0.78 3.85
CA GLU A 232 4.63 -0.24 4.94
C GLU A 232 6.08 -0.06 4.49
N GLU A 233 6.64 -1.00 3.71
CA GLU A 233 7.96 -0.90 3.11
C GLU A 233 8.05 0.30 2.15
N ALA A 234 7.09 0.43 1.22
CA ALA A 234 7.07 1.53 0.25
C ALA A 234 6.91 2.90 0.93
N LEU A 235 5.99 3.03 1.90
CA LEU A 235 5.82 4.24 2.70
C LEU A 235 7.08 4.54 3.52
N GLY A 236 7.76 3.53 4.05
CA GLY A 236 9.05 3.68 4.73
C GLY A 236 10.12 4.30 3.84
N GLN A 237 10.26 3.79 2.61
CA GLN A 237 11.22 4.32 1.63
C GLN A 237 10.92 5.77 1.24
N ILE A 238 9.63 6.13 1.07
CA ILE A 238 9.24 7.53 0.80
C ILE A 238 9.55 8.41 2.01
N ALA A 239 9.29 7.95 3.23
CA ALA A 239 9.57 8.69 4.46
C ALA A 239 11.08 8.98 4.62
N GLU A 240 11.93 7.99 4.32
CA GLU A 240 13.38 8.15 4.36
C GLU A 240 13.87 9.18 3.33
N LEU A 241 13.37 9.09 2.09
CA LEU A 241 13.75 10.01 1.02
C LEU A 241 13.33 11.47 1.33
N THR A 242 12.15 11.65 1.91
CA THR A 242 11.55 12.98 2.19
C THR A 242 12.00 13.56 3.54
N GLY A 243 12.37 12.73 4.51
CA GLY A 243 12.78 13.15 5.85
C GLY A 243 14.22 13.67 5.95
N GLY A 244 14.99 13.64 4.86
CA GLY A 244 16.37 14.14 4.83
C GLY A 244 17.36 13.34 5.69
N GLY A 245 16.95 12.18 6.20
CA GLY A 245 17.79 11.29 6.99
C GLY A 245 18.69 10.45 6.10
N THR A 246 19.99 10.41 6.40
CA THR A 246 20.88 9.36 5.92
C THR A 246 20.20 8.00 6.17
N PRO A 247 20.14 7.08 5.20
CA PRO A 247 19.53 5.77 5.45
C PRO A 247 20.18 5.17 6.68
N ALA A 248 19.35 4.71 7.62
CA ALA A 248 19.82 3.77 8.62
C ALA A 248 20.33 2.58 7.82
N ALA A 249 21.65 2.43 7.76
CA ALA A 249 22.26 1.24 7.22
C ALA A 249 21.69 0.06 8.00
N THR A 250 20.75 -0.67 7.40
CA THR A 250 20.59 -2.08 7.71
C THR A 250 21.88 -2.73 7.24
N ALA A 251 22.90 -2.65 8.08
CA ALA A 251 24.05 -3.52 8.04
C ALA A 251 23.50 -4.93 8.31
N ALA A 252 23.08 -5.60 7.25
CA ALA A 252 23.23 -7.04 7.18
C ALA A 252 24.73 -7.30 7.25
N ALA A 253 25.23 -7.48 8.48
CA ALA A 253 26.56 -8.01 8.69
C ALA A 253 26.61 -9.38 7.99
N PRO A 254 27.60 -9.65 7.12
CA PRO A 254 27.90 -11.00 6.71
C PRO A 254 28.25 -11.77 7.98
N GLY A 255 27.52 -12.84 8.26
CA GLY A 255 27.91 -13.78 9.30
C GLY A 255 29.28 -14.34 8.95
N ASP A 256 30.30 -13.94 9.71
CA ASP A 256 31.59 -14.61 9.75
C ASP A 256 31.38 -16.05 10.22
N ALA A 257 31.21 -16.96 9.27
CA ALA A 257 31.41 -18.38 9.49
C ALA A 257 32.93 -18.65 9.50
N GLN A 258 33.54 -18.43 10.67
CA GLN A 258 34.90 -18.86 10.95
C GLN A 258 34.92 -20.40 11.13
N PRO A 259 35.90 -21.13 10.57
CA PRO A 259 35.88 -22.58 10.51
C PRO A 259 36.47 -23.19 11.77
N THR A 260 35.78 -24.18 12.36
CA THR A 260 36.38 -25.05 13.39
C THR A 260 36.65 -26.42 12.79
N GLY A 261 37.89 -26.59 12.33
CA GLY A 261 38.50 -27.91 12.20
C GLY A 261 39.14 -28.30 13.52
N ALA A 262 38.75 -29.45 14.07
CA ALA A 262 39.58 -30.24 14.96
C ALA A 262 39.21 -31.72 14.76
N GLU A 263 40.18 -32.47 14.24
CA GLU A 263 40.17 -33.91 13.99
C GLU A 263 40.10 -34.73 15.29
N ALA A 264 39.43 -35.89 15.27
CA ALA A 264 40.04 -37.19 15.58
C ALA A 264 39.00 -38.33 15.54
N ASP A 265 39.10 -39.09 14.43
CA ASP A 265 39.29 -40.53 14.35
C ASP A 265 38.20 -41.59 14.67
N ALA A 266 38.22 -42.56 13.74
CA ALA A 266 37.90 -43.99 13.83
C ALA A 266 36.45 -44.49 13.75
N SER A 267 36.18 -45.13 12.60
CA SER A 267 35.81 -46.56 12.47
C SER A 267 34.42 -46.91 11.90
N SER A 268 34.48 -47.31 10.62
CA SER A 268 33.96 -48.58 10.06
C SER A 268 32.49 -48.73 9.64
N GLY A 269 32.32 -49.33 8.44
CA GLY A 269 31.12 -50.06 8.00
C GLY A 269 30.38 -49.40 6.83
N ALA A 270 30.85 -49.51 5.58
CA ALA A 270 30.53 -50.58 4.62
C ALA A 270 29.14 -50.51 3.94
N VAL A 271 29.17 -50.08 2.68
CA VAL A 271 28.53 -50.62 1.45
C VAL A 271 27.03 -50.97 1.42
N ALA A 272 26.30 -50.35 0.48
CA ALA A 272 25.45 -50.99 -0.58
C ALA A 272 24.34 -49.99 -1.01
N THR A 273 24.46 -49.30 -2.15
CA THR A 273 23.99 -49.64 -3.52
C THR A 273 22.48 -49.81 -3.70
N ALA A 274 21.96 -49.03 -4.66
CA ALA A 274 20.79 -49.25 -5.53
C ALA A 274 19.41 -49.36 -4.81
N GLY A 275 18.33 -48.76 -5.27
CA GLY A 275 17.97 -48.25 -6.59
C GLY A 275 16.46 -48.47 -6.75
N ALA A 276 15.87 -47.72 -7.66
CA ALA A 276 14.55 -47.94 -8.28
C ALA A 276 13.28 -47.57 -7.48
N GLN A 277 12.58 -46.56 -8.01
CA GLN A 277 11.12 -46.47 -8.06
C GLN A 277 10.50 -47.77 -8.59
N PRO A 278 9.21 -47.98 -8.36
CA PRO A 278 8.31 -47.79 -9.51
C PRO A 278 7.00 -47.06 -9.17
N ALA A 279 6.38 -46.63 -10.25
CA ALA A 279 5.11 -45.93 -10.34
C ALA A 279 3.89 -46.89 -10.39
N ILE A 280 2.71 -46.27 -10.26
CA ILE A 280 1.36 -46.61 -10.78
C ILE A 280 0.65 -47.88 -10.29
N ALA A 281 -0.54 -47.72 -9.68
CA ALA A 281 -1.84 -47.77 -10.38
C ALA A 281 -3.03 -47.70 -9.39
N SER A 282 -4.07 -46.96 -9.78
CA SER A 282 -5.43 -46.93 -9.20
C SER A 282 -6.13 -48.30 -9.27
N PRO A 283 -7.24 -48.47 -8.55
CA PRO A 283 -8.56 -48.07 -9.09
C PRO A 283 -9.25 -46.93 -8.32
#